data_AF-A0A3R9E551-F1
#
_entry.id   AF-A0A3R9E551-F1
#
_cell.length_a   1.000
_cell.length_b   1.000
_cell.length_c   1.000
_cell.angle_alpha   90.00
_cell.angle_beta   90.00
_cell.angle_gamma   90.00
#
_symmetry.space_group_name_H-M   'P 1'
#
loop_
_entity.id
_entity.type
_entity.pdbx_description
1 polymer ?
#
loop_
_entity_poly.entity_id
_entity_poly.type
_entity_poly.pdbx_seq_one_letter_code
_entity_poly.pdbx_strand_id
1 'polypeptide(L)' 'MNVEHLREFYGVENNSQLAKKIKKARSGITKWEQEGIPPRTQAAFEVLTNGKLKADRQALTA' A
#
# COMPACT_ATOMS: atom_id res chain seq x y z
N MET A 1 5.32 3.88 4.28
CA MET A 1 4.61 3.59 3.01
C MET A 1 3.15 4.00 3.11
N ASN A 2 2.69 4.84 2.18
CA ASN A 2 1.31 5.34 2.10
C ASN A 2 0.66 4.94 0.76
N VAL A 3 -0.64 5.16 0.64
CA VAL A 3 -1.41 4.86 -0.58
C VAL A 3 -0.90 5.67 -1.79
N GLU A 4 -0.46 6.92 -1.57
CA GLU A 4 0.16 7.75 -2.61
C GLU A 4 1.44 7.12 -3.16
N HIS A 5 2.35 6.67 -2.28
CA HIS A 5 3.56 5.95 -2.72
C HIS A 5 3.23 4.67 -3.52
N LEU A 6 2.15 3.95 -3.15
CA LEU A 6 1.68 2.81 -3.94
C LEU A 6 1.21 3.27 -5.33
N ARG A 7 0.48 4.39 -5.42
CA ARG A 7 0.02 4.93 -6.70
C ARG A 7 1.18 5.33 -7.61
N GLU A 8 2.15 6.06 -7.07
CA GLU A 8 3.35 6.47 -7.81
C GLU A 8 4.15 5.25 -8.28
N PHE A 9 4.35 4.26 -7.40
CA PHE A 9 5.08 3.04 -7.75
C PHE A 9 4.41 2.23 -8.87
N TYR A 10 3.09 2.11 -8.83
CA TYR A 10 2.33 1.37 -9.84
C TYR A 10 1.96 2.22 -11.06
N GLY A 11 2.29 3.51 -11.08
CA GLY A 11 1.97 4.45 -12.16
C GLY A 11 0.47 4.61 -12.39
N VAL A 12 -0.32 4.65 -11.31
CA VAL A 12 -1.79 4.75 -11.39
C VAL A 12 -2.28 6.09 -10.86
N GLU A 13 -3.28 6.66 -11.52
CA GLU A 13 -3.79 8.01 -11.19
C GLU A 13 -4.75 7.99 -10.00
N ASN A 14 -5.47 6.87 -9.80
CA ASN A 14 -6.51 6.79 -8.77
C ASN A 14 -6.59 5.42 -8.07
N ASN A 15 -7.27 5.42 -6.92
CA ASN A 15 -7.43 4.22 -6.08
C ASN A 15 -8.20 3.10 -6.76
N SER A 16 -9.04 3.41 -7.75
CA SER A 16 -9.76 2.38 -8.51
C SER A 16 -8.81 1.60 -9.41
N GLN A 17 -7.87 2.30 -10.08
CA GLN A 17 -6.81 1.67 -10.85
C GLN A 17 -5.85 0.90 -9.96
N LEU A 18 -5.46 1.47 -8.81
CA LEU A 18 -4.63 0.77 -7.83
C LEU A 18 -5.30 -0.52 -7.38
N ALA A 19 -6.58 -0.47 -6.97
CA ALA A 19 -7.37 -1.64 -6.55
C ALA A 19 -7.37 -2.76 -7.60
N LYS A 20 -7.54 -2.41 -8.88
CA LYS A 20 -7.45 -3.38 -9.99
C LYS A 20 -6.03 -3.95 -10.13
N LYS A 21 -5.00 -3.11 -10.01
CA LYS A 21 -3.59 -3.52 -10.16
C LYS A 21 -3.14 -4.49 -9.08
N ILE A 22 -3.49 -4.21 -7.82
CA ILE A 22 -3.13 -5.03 -6.66
C ILE A 22 -4.21 -6.07 -6.31
N LYS A 23 -5.23 -6.24 -7.17
CA LYS A 23 -6.38 -7.15 -7.00
C LYS A 23 -7.03 -7.07 -5.61
N LYS A 24 -7.21 -5.85 -5.10
CA LYS A 24 -7.82 -5.56 -3.80
C LYS A 24 -9.15 -4.85 -4.01
N ALA A 25 -10.07 -4.95 -3.04
CA ALA A 25 -11.29 -4.16 -3.07
C ALA A 25 -10.99 -2.67 -2.89
N ARG A 26 -11.71 -1.81 -3.62
CA ARG A 26 -11.59 -0.34 -3.50
C ARG A 26 -11.82 0.15 -2.07
N SER A 27 -12.79 -0.44 -1.37
CA SER A 27 -13.08 -0.14 0.04
C SER A 27 -11.88 -0.37 0.94
N GLY A 28 -11.07 -1.39 0.67
CA GLY A 28 -9.82 -1.65 1.39
C GLY A 28 -8.77 -0.57 1.18
N ILE A 29 -8.68 0.00 -0.04
CA ILE A 29 -7.76 1.10 -0.33
C ILE A 29 -8.23 2.40 0.33
N THR A 30 -9.53 2.70 0.29
CA THR A 30 -10.08 3.86 1.01
C THR A 30 -9.85 3.75 2.51
N LYS A 31 -9.98 2.54 3.08
CA LYS A 31 -9.64 2.27 4.47
C LYS A 31 -8.17 2.60 4.76
N TRP A 32 -7.26 2.23 3.86
CA TRP A 32 -5.83 2.54 4.01
C TRP A 32 -5.49 4.02 3.88
N GLU A 33 -6.27 4.81 3.15
CA GLU A 33 -6.09 6.27 3.14
C GLU A 33 -6.51 6.91 4.47
N GLN A 34 -7.54 6.39 5.11
CA GLN A 34 -8.06 6.95 6.36
C GLN A 34 -7.28 6.47 7.59
N GLU A 35 -6.98 5.18 7.66
CA GLU A 35 -6.40 4.54 8.85
C GLU A 35 -4.93 4.14 8.66
N GLY A 36 -4.38 4.29 7.45
CA GLY A 36 -3.05 3.82 7.10
C GLY A 36 -3.05 2.37 6.57
N ILE A 37 -1.96 2.00 5.88
CA ILE A 37 -1.78 0.65 5.35
C ILE A 37 -1.34 -0.28 6.50
N PRO A 38 -2.03 -1.41 6.74
CA PRO A 38 -1.66 -2.35 7.79
C PRO A 38 -0.21 -2.85 7.64
N PRO A 39 0.55 -3.02 8.74
CA PRO A 39 1.97 -3.44 8.68
C PRO A 39 2.19 -4.74 7.92
N ARG A 40 1.28 -5.72 8.05
CA ARG A 40 1.32 -6.97 7.28
C ARG A 40 1.23 -6.75 5.78
N THR A 41 0.38 -5.81 5.36
CA THR A 41 0.23 -5.46 3.94
C THR A 41 1.44 -4.67 3.46
N GLN A 42 1.97 -3.78 4.29
CA GLN A 42 3.20 -3.06 3.99
C GLN A 42 4.37 -4.04 3.75
N ALA A 43 4.58 -5.01 4.64
CA ALA A 43 5.61 -6.03 4.47
C ALA A 43 5.41 -6.85 3.17
N ALA A 44 4.17 -7.21 2.84
CA ALA A 44 3.87 -7.90 1.59
C ALA A 44 4.26 -7.06 0.36
N PHE A 45 3.96 -5.76 0.36
CA PHE A 45 4.38 -4.86 -0.73
C PHE A 45 5.90 -4.68 -0.78
N GLU A 46 6.59 -4.64 0.35
CA GLU A 46 8.06 -4.58 0.36
C GLU A 46 8.68 -5.78 -0.36
N VAL A 47 8.20 -6.99 -0.06
CA VAL A 47 8.66 -8.21 -0.75
C VAL A 47 8.27 -8.17 -2.24
N LEU A 48 7.02 -7.81 -2.56
CA LEU A 48 6.53 -7.79 -3.95
C LEU A 48 7.23 -6.74 -4.82
N THR A 49 7.69 -5.65 -4.22
CA THR A 49 8.41 -4.57 -4.91
C THR A 49 9.93 -4.70 -4.82
N ASN A 50 10.42 -5.83 -4.31
CA ASN A 50 11.84 -6.12 -4.12
C ASN A 50 12.57 -5.01 -3.33
N GLY A 51 11.94 -4.51 -2.26
CA GLY A 51 12.49 -3.48 -1.39
C GLY A 51 12.35 -2.04 -1.89
N LYS A 52 11.71 -1.80 -3.05
CA LYS A 52 11.48 -0.44 -3.56
C LYS A 52 10.47 0.34 -2.70
N LEU A 53 9.43 -0.32 -2.19
CA LEU A 53 8.56 0.23 -1.16
C LEU A 53 8.98 -0.31 0.20
N LYS A 54 9.44 0.56 1.10
CA LYS A 54 9.81 0.16 2.46
C LYS A 54 8.59 0.20 3.39
N ALA A 55 8.34 -0.89 4.10
CA ALA A 55 7.34 -0.92 5.15
C ALA A 55 7.77 -0.05 6.34
N ASP A 56 6.80 0.58 7.01
CA ASP A 56 7.08 1.36 8.21
C ASP A 56 7.25 0.40 9.38
N ARG A 57 8.49 -0.06 9.59
CA ARG A 57 8.85 -0.98 10.68
C ARG A 57 8.62 -0.39 12.07
N GLN A 58 8.48 0.93 12.19
CA GLN A 58 8.15 1.61 13.44
C GLN A 58 6.72 1.33 13.92
N ALA A 59 5.79 1.01 13.01
CA ALA A 59 4.42 0.63 13.39
C ALA A 59 4.34 -0.78 14.02
N LEU A 60 5.42 -1.56 13.97
CA LEU A 60 5.52 -2.92 14.52
C LEU A 60 6.20 -2.97 15.90
N THR A 61 6.75 -1.87 16.39
CA THR A 61 7.54 -1.82 17.65
C THR A 61 6.80 -1.18 18.83
N ALA A 62 5.46 -1.17 18.82
CA ALA A 62 4.64 -0.66 19.92
C ALA A 62 4.15 -1.79 20.84
#